data_AF-A0A1M7S1F7-F1
#
_entry.id   AF-A0A1M7S1F7-F1
#
_cell.length_a   1.000
_cell.length_b   1.000
_cell.length_c   1.000
_cell.angle_alpha   90.00
_cell.angle_beta   90.00
_cell.angle_gamma   90.00
#
_symmetry.space_group_name_H-M   'P 1'
#
loop_
_entity.id
_entity.type
_entity.pdbx_description
1 polymer ?
#
loop_
_entity_poly.entity_id
_entity_poly.type
_entity_poly.pdbx_seq_one_letter_code
_entity_poly.pdbx_strand_id
1 'polypeptide(L)'
;MFNSTQKSAAQTAHETAFELSLVKDERIGDVLFLIASIIALISTYQAEEAIIIEEFSRTPQPDRSARTIAASSWTFLIGSILIAYVAIVRYQEIAASAPDASPLMLKGSWFTAIGDIVSVIGFGLSALGDQMKAHASSQEPTIAR
;
A
#
# COMPACT_ATOMS: atom_id res chain seq x y z
N MET A 1 -3.85 41.51 28.96
CA MET A 1 -4.87 41.14 27.95
C MET A 1 -4.12 40.76 26.67
N PHE A 2 -3.49 39.56 26.65
CA PHE A 2 -2.56 39.09 25.60
C PHE A 2 -2.74 37.57 25.43
N ASN A 3 -3.98 37.09 25.17
CA ASN A 3 -4.21 35.63 25.25
C ASN A 3 -5.22 35.03 24.25
N SER A 4 -5.84 35.81 23.36
CA SER A 4 -6.74 35.25 22.32
C SER A 4 -6.02 35.08 20.98
N THR A 5 -5.22 36.05 20.55
CA THR A 5 -4.49 36.03 19.26
C THR A 5 -3.36 35.01 19.23
N GLN A 6 -2.65 34.82 20.35
CA GLN A 6 -1.55 33.86 20.44
C GLN A 6 -2.04 32.41 20.53
N LYS A 7 -3.24 32.20 21.13
CA LYS A 7 -3.91 30.90 21.16
C LYS A 7 -4.43 30.49 19.78
N SER A 8 -4.92 31.47 19.00
CA SER A 8 -5.32 31.28 17.61
C SER A 8 -4.13 30.93 16.72
N ALA A 9 -3.01 31.66 16.78
CA ALA A 9 -1.84 31.38 15.94
C ALA A 9 -1.18 30.02 16.23
N ALA A 10 -1.11 29.61 17.50
CA ALA A 10 -0.57 28.30 17.89
C ALA A 10 -1.46 27.14 17.43
N GLN A 11 -2.77 27.33 17.44
CA GLN A 11 -3.75 26.33 17.00
C GLN A 11 -3.72 26.16 15.47
N THR A 12 -3.65 27.27 14.72
CA THR A 12 -3.49 27.23 13.26
C THR A 12 -2.14 26.63 12.85
N ALA A 13 -1.06 26.91 13.60
CA ALA A 13 0.25 26.29 13.36
C ALA A 13 0.23 24.78 13.62
N HIS A 14 -0.53 24.32 14.61
CA HIS A 14 -0.71 22.90 14.89
C HIS A 14 -1.53 22.20 13.78
N GLU A 15 -2.64 22.78 13.35
CA GLU A 15 -3.49 22.25 12.28
C GLU A 15 -2.71 22.15 10.96
N THR A 16 -1.95 23.20 10.61
CA THR A 16 -1.12 23.20 9.39
C THR A 16 0.01 22.17 9.45
N ALA A 17 0.68 22.00 10.60
CA ALA A 17 1.71 20.97 10.77
C ALA A 17 1.13 19.55 10.67
N PHE A 18 -0.07 19.35 11.22
CA PHE A 18 -0.78 18.08 11.15
C PHE A 18 -1.20 17.72 9.72
N GLU A 19 -1.83 18.66 8.99
CA GLU A 19 -2.18 18.46 7.57
C GLU A 19 -0.94 18.18 6.70
N LEU A 20 0.16 18.90 6.94
CA LEU A 20 1.41 18.65 6.22
C LEU A 20 1.98 17.26 6.50
N SER A 21 1.85 16.77 7.74
CA SER A 21 2.29 15.42 8.11
C SER A 21 1.48 14.33 7.43
N LEU A 22 0.15 14.50 7.34
CA LEU A 22 -0.76 13.60 6.62
C LEU A 22 -0.46 13.56 5.12
N VAL A 23 -0.28 14.72 4.49
CA VAL A 23 0.07 14.80 3.06
C VAL A 23 1.39 14.08 2.80
N LYS A 24 2.39 14.25 3.67
CA LYS A 24 3.67 13.56 3.55
C LYS A 24 3.49 12.03 3.61
N ASP A 25 2.70 11.53 4.56
CA ASP A 25 2.46 10.08 4.69
C ASP A 25 1.69 9.51 3.49
N GLU A 26 0.74 10.27 2.94
CA GLU A 26 0.03 9.95 1.70
C GLU A 26 0.99 9.85 0.50
N ARG A 27 1.91 10.82 0.35
CA ARG A 27 2.92 10.79 -0.73
C ARG A 27 3.91 9.64 -0.58
N ILE A 28 4.26 9.24 0.64
CA ILE A 28 5.08 8.05 0.87
C ILE A 28 4.33 6.81 0.39
N GLY A 29 3.03 6.70 0.69
CA GLY A 29 2.17 5.63 0.18
C GLY A 29 2.15 5.56 -1.35
N ASP A 30 1.94 6.70 -2.02
CA ASP A 30 1.94 6.78 -3.49
C ASP A 30 3.27 6.31 -4.11
N VAL A 31 4.40 6.76 -3.54
CA VAL A 31 5.73 6.38 -4.01
C VAL A 31 5.98 4.88 -3.83
N LEU A 32 5.56 4.31 -2.69
CA LEU A 32 5.65 2.87 -2.44
C LEU A 32 4.80 2.08 -3.45
N PHE A 33 3.59 2.55 -3.77
CA PHE A 33 2.74 1.95 -4.79
C PHE A 33 3.39 1.97 -6.18
N LEU A 34 4.01 3.09 -6.56
CA LEU A 34 4.70 3.21 -7.84
C LEU A 34 5.88 2.25 -7.93
N ILE A 35 6.72 2.21 -6.90
CA ILE A 35 7.88 1.31 -6.83
C ILE A 35 7.42 -0.15 -6.92
N ALA A 36 6.41 -0.52 -6.12
CA ALA A 36 5.84 -1.86 -6.13
C ALA A 36 5.28 -2.24 -7.51
N SER A 37 4.62 -1.30 -8.20
CA SER A 37 4.08 -1.50 -9.55
C SER A 37 5.18 -1.74 -10.59
N ILE A 38 6.26 -0.98 -10.54
CA ILE A 38 7.40 -1.17 -11.45
C ILE A 38 8.05 -2.54 -11.21
N ILE A 39 8.27 -2.91 -9.95
CA ILE A 39 8.86 -4.20 -9.59
C ILE A 39 7.96 -5.35 -10.04
N ALA A 40 6.65 -5.25 -9.79
CA ALA A 40 5.67 -6.25 -10.21
C ALA A 40 5.65 -6.40 -11.74
N LEU A 41 5.64 -5.29 -12.48
CA LEU A 41 5.67 -5.31 -13.95
C LEU A 41 6.92 -6.01 -14.49
N ILE A 42 8.10 -5.65 -14.00
CA ILE A 42 9.36 -6.27 -14.40
C ILE A 42 9.36 -7.77 -14.04
N SER A 43 8.84 -8.14 -12.88
CA SER A 43 8.79 -9.53 -12.43
C SER A 43 7.83 -10.37 -13.26
N THR A 44 6.67 -9.82 -13.61
CA THR A 44 5.70 -10.48 -14.51
C THR A 44 6.32 -10.69 -15.89
N TYR A 45 7.03 -9.68 -16.43
CA TYR A 45 7.74 -9.83 -17.70
C TYR A 45 8.78 -10.95 -17.66
N GLN A 46 9.59 -11.02 -16.60
CA GLN A 46 10.58 -12.10 -16.43
C GLN A 46 9.91 -13.47 -16.28
N ALA A 47 8.77 -13.55 -15.59
CA ALA A 47 8.00 -14.78 -15.44
C ALA A 47 7.45 -15.27 -16.79
N GLU A 48 6.88 -14.37 -17.60
CA GLU A 48 6.41 -14.69 -18.94
C GLU A 48 7.55 -15.12 -19.87
N GLU A 49 8.69 -14.42 -19.82
CA GLU A 49 9.89 -14.77 -20.59
C GLU A 49 10.40 -16.17 -20.22
N ALA A 50 10.47 -16.50 -18.92
CA ALA A 50 10.89 -17.81 -18.45
C ALA A 50 9.98 -18.94 -18.95
N ILE A 51 8.65 -18.74 -18.93
CA ILE A 51 7.67 -19.71 -19.44
C ILE A 51 7.89 -19.97 -20.93
N ILE A 52 8.07 -18.90 -21.72
CA ILE A 52 8.32 -19.01 -23.16
C ILE A 52 9.63 -19.76 -23.40
N ILE A 53 10.71 -19.41 -22.69
CA ILE A 53 12.00 -20.09 -22.84
C ILE A 53 11.87 -21.56 -22.48
N GLU A 54 11.21 -21.92 -21.38
CA GLU A 54 11.04 -23.32 -20.97
C GLU A 54 10.28 -24.14 -22.02
N GLU A 55 9.19 -23.59 -22.57
CA GLU A 55 8.39 -24.23 -23.62
C GLU A 55 9.20 -24.48 -24.90
N PHE A 56 10.03 -23.51 -25.31
CA PHE A 56 10.79 -23.59 -26.58
C PHE A 56 12.16 -24.27 -26.46
N SER A 57 12.82 -24.20 -25.31
CA SER A 57 14.21 -24.66 -25.13
C SER A 57 14.36 -25.85 -24.18
N ARG A 58 13.30 -26.26 -23.46
CA ARG A 58 13.28 -27.38 -22.49
C ARG A 58 14.37 -27.31 -21.40
N THR A 59 14.97 -26.14 -21.18
CA THR A 59 15.88 -25.90 -20.06
C THR A 59 15.11 -25.22 -18.94
N PRO A 60 15.00 -25.84 -17.75
CA PRO A 60 14.37 -25.20 -16.60
C PRO A 60 15.19 -23.98 -16.17
N GLN A 61 14.55 -22.82 -16.05
CA GLN A 61 15.17 -21.64 -15.45
C GLN A 61 14.79 -21.49 -13.97
N PRO A 62 15.72 -21.01 -13.13
CA PRO A 62 15.41 -20.73 -11.72
C PRO A 62 14.40 -19.58 -11.61
N ASP A 63 13.30 -19.81 -10.88
CA ASP A 63 12.20 -18.86 -10.69
C ASP A 63 12.58 -17.71 -9.74
N ARG A 64 13.45 -16.80 -10.21
CA ARG A 64 13.79 -15.55 -9.52
C ARG A 64 12.61 -14.57 -9.47
N SER A 65 11.60 -14.77 -10.32
CA SER A 65 10.44 -13.90 -10.42
C SER A 65 9.55 -14.03 -9.17
N ALA A 66 9.35 -15.23 -8.63
CA ALA A 66 8.45 -15.46 -7.50
C ALA A 66 8.83 -14.67 -6.23
N ARG A 67 10.12 -14.60 -5.90
CA ARG A 67 10.60 -13.80 -4.75
C ARG A 67 10.42 -12.30 -4.96
N THR A 68 10.61 -11.84 -6.20
CA THR A 68 10.50 -10.43 -6.55
C THR A 68 9.03 -9.99 -6.57
N ILE A 69 8.13 -10.85 -7.05
CA ILE A 69 6.68 -10.69 -6.93
C ILE A 69 6.27 -10.61 -5.46
N ALA A 70 6.72 -11.55 -4.61
CA ALA A 70 6.41 -11.53 -3.19
C ALA A 70 6.85 -10.21 -2.51
N ALA A 71 8.07 -9.74 -2.79
CA ALA A 71 8.56 -8.46 -2.27
C ALA A 71 7.70 -7.26 -2.73
N SER A 72 7.25 -7.27 -4.00
CA SER A 72 6.34 -6.23 -4.52
C SER A 72 4.99 -6.25 -3.81
N SER A 73 4.41 -7.43 -3.55
CA SER A 73 3.13 -7.58 -2.87
C SER A 73 3.19 -7.11 -1.42
N TRP A 74 4.29 -7.37 -0.71
CA TRP A 74 4.53 -6.77 0.61
C TRP A 74 4.67 -5.25 0.57
N THR A 75 5.29 -4.70 -0.48
CA THR A 75 5.44 -3.25 -0.65
C THR A 75 4.08 -2.59 -0.91
N PHE A 76 3.22 -3.20 -1.74
CA PHE A 76 1.84 -2.77 -1.94
C PHE A 76 1.03 -2.81 -0.65
N LEU A 77 1.18 -3.87 0.15
CA LEU A 77 0.52 -3.96 1.45
C LEU A 77 0.94 -2.80 2.36
N ILE A 78 2.24 -2.52 2.49
CA ILE A 78 2.74 -1.42 3.33
C ILE A 78 2.18 -0.07 2.84
N GLY A 79 2.23 0.17 1.53
CA GLY A 79 1.64 1.39 0.94
C GLY A 79 0.14 1.51 1.25
N SER A 80 -0.60 0.41 1.13
CA SER A 80 -2.05 0.41 1.37
C SER A 80 -2.40 0.70 2.84
N ILE A 81 -1.59 0.23 3.79
CA ILE A 81 -1.78 0.51 5.23
C ILE A 81 -1.59 2.01 5.49
N LEU A 82 -0.58 2.64 4.88
CA LEU A 82 -0.34 4.08 5.03
C LEU A 82 -1.49 4.91 4.46
N ILE A 83 -1.99 4.56 3.28
CA ILE A 83 -3.12 5.25 2.65
C ILE A 83 -4.38 5.10 3.51
N ALA A 84 -4.70 3.87 3.95
CA ALA A 84 -5.84 3.61 4.81
C ALA A 84 -5.76 4.38 6.13
N TYR A 85 -4.56 4.46 6.74
CA TYR A 85 -4.32 5.23 7.94
C TYR A 85 -4.65 6.71 7.73
N VAL A 86 -4.11 7.33 6.67
CA VAL A 86 -4.38 8.73 6.31
C VAL A 86 -5.88 8.96 6.12
N ALA A 87 -6.57 8.07 5.40
CA ALA A 87 -8.01 8.20 5.14
C ALA A 87 -8.85 8.11 6.43
N ILE A 88 -8.52 7.20 7.34
CA ILE A 88 -9.21 7.05 8.64
C ILE A 88 -8.98 8.29 9.51
N VAL A 89 -7.76 8.78 9.59
CA VAL A 89 -7.43 9.97 10.39
C VAL A 89 -8.14 11.20 9.85
N ARG A 90 -8.12 11.44 8.52
CA ARG A 90 -8.88 12.53 7.89
C ARG A 90 -10.38 12.43 8.17
N TYR A 91 -10.96 11.23 8.14
CA TYR A 91 -12.38 11.04 8.48
C TYR A 91 -12.67 11.44 9.93
N GLN A 92 -11.83 10.99 10.87
CA GLN A 92 -11.99 11.31 12.30
C GLN A 92 -11.85 12.82 12.56
N GLU A 93 -10.90 13.48 11.89
CA GLU A 93 -10.71 14.94 11.93
C GLU A 93 -11.99 15.68 11.50
N ILE A 94 -12.53 15.34 10.33
CA ILE A 94 -13.73 16.00 9.78
C ILE A 94 -14.94 15.74 10.68
N ALA A 95 -15.10 14.51 11.18
CA ALA A 95 -16.20 14.15 12.06
C ALA A 95 -16.14 14.83 13.45
N ALA A 96 -14.95 15.13 13.96
CA ALA A 96 -14.76 15.77 15.26
C ALA A 96 -14.76 17.30 15.21
N SER A 97 -14.22 17.89 14.14
CA SER A 97 -13.85 19.32 14.10
C SER A 97 -14.80 20.20 13.27
N ALA A 98 -15.68 19.62 12.45
CA ALA A 98 -16.54 20.38 11.55
C ALA A 98 -18.04 20.07 11.75
N PRO A 99 -18.73 20.80 12.66
CA PRO A 99 -20.19 20.70 12.85
C PRO A 99 -21.00 20.98 11.57
N ASP A 100 -20.42 21.77 10.65
CA ASP A 100 -21.01 22.18 9.38
C ASP A 100 -20.51 21.35 8.18
N ALA A 101 -19.76 20.27 8.41
CA ALA A 101 -19.30 19.41 7.33
C ALA A 101 -20.50 18.87 6.53
N SER A 102 -20.47 19.06 5.21
CA SER A 102 -21.53 18.56 4.34
C SER A 102 -21.70 17.04 4.54
N PRO A 103 -22.94 16.53 4.70
CA PRO A 103 -23.21 15.10 4.85
C PRO A 103 -22.63 14.26 3.71
N LEU A 104 -22.49 14.85 2.53
CA LEU A 104 -21.89 14.22 1.35
C LEU A 104 -20.38 14.04 1.51
N MET A 105 -19.70 15.02 2.13
CA MET A 105 -18.25 14.99 2.39
C MET A 105 -17.92 13.93 3.46
N LEU A 106 -18.74 13.86 4.51
CA LEU A 106 -18.61 12.85 5.57
C LEU A 106 -18.82 11.42 5.03
N LYS A 107 -19.85 11.24 4.19
CA LYS A 107 -20.10 9.95 3.50
C LYS A 107 -18.98 9.59 2.55
N GLY A 108 -18.49 10.54 1.75
CA GLY A 108 -17.38 10.31 0.82
C GLY A 108 -16.14 9.81 1.55
N SER A 109 -15.71 10.52 2.59
CA SER A 109 -14.55 10.15 3.40
C SER A 109 -14.72 8.80 4.11
N TRP A 110 -15.95 8.48 4.55
CA TRP A 110 -16.27 7.17 5.12
C TRP A 110 -16.12 6.03 4.09
N PHE A 111 -16.64 6.21 2.87
CA PHE A 111 -16.50 5.22 1.81
C PHE A 111 -15.04 5.04 1.39
N THR A 112 -14.25 6.11 1.32
CA THR A 112 -12.80 6.04 1.07
C THR A 112 -12.12 5.21 2.16
N ALA A 113 -12.36 5.50 3.43
CA ALA A 113 -11.75 4.75 4.53
C ALA A 113 -12.11 3.25 4.50
N ILE A 114 -13.37 2.90 4.20
CA ILE A 114 -13.78 1.50 4.01
C ILE A 114 -13.07 0.87 2.81
N GLY A 115 -13.04 1.58 1.67
CA GLY A 115 -12.38 1.10 0.46
C GLY A 115 -10.92 0.76 0.71
N ASP A 116 -10.21 1.64 1.41
CA ASP A 116 -8.79 1.45 1.72
C ASP A 116 -8.57 0.29 2.71
N ILE A 117 -9.47 0.08 3.68
CA ILE A 117 -9.44 -1.10 4.56
C ILE A 117 -9.60 -2.39 3.74
N VAL A 118 -10.53 -2.41 2.79
CA VAL A 118 -10.72 -3.56 1.89
C VAL A 118 -9.47 -3.79 1.04
N SER A 119 -8.84 -2.73 0.54
CA SER A 119 -7.56 -2.81 -0.19
C SER A 119 -6.45 -3.40 0.67
N VAL A 120 -6.31 -2.99 1.93
CA VAL A 120 -5.32 -3.57 2.87
C VAL A 120 -5.53 -5.07 3.02
N ILE A 121 -6.77 -5.52 3.18
CA ILE A 121 -7.09 -6.95 3.27
C ILE A 121 -6.71 -7.67 1.97
N GLY A 122 -7.07 -7.11 0.82
CA GLY A 122 -6.76 -7.68 -0.50
C GLY A 122 -5.25 -7.82 -0.74
N PHE A 123 -4.48 -6.77 -0.47
CA PHE A 123 -3.03 -6.81 -0.58
C PHE A 123 -2.39 -7.72 0.47
N GLY A 124 -2.98 -7.84 1.65
CA GLY A 124 -2.53 -8.77 2.69
C GLY A 124 -2.64 -10.22 2.23
N LEU A 125 -3.77 -10.59 1.65
CA LEU A 125 -3.99 -11.91 1.07
C LEU A 125 -3.04 -12.17 -0.11
N SER A 126 -2.83 -11.20 -0.99
CA SER A 126 -1.88 -11.32 -2.11
C SER A 126 -0.45 -11.52 -1.62
N ALA A 127 0.01 -10.71 -0.66
CA ALA A 127 1.36 -10.80 -0.11
C ALA A 127 1.63 -12.17 0.53
N LEU A 128 0.65 -12.70 1.27
CA LEU A 128 0.75 -14.05 1.83
C LEU A 128 0.79 -15.12 0.74
N GLY A 129 -0.09 -15.04 -0.26
CA GLY A 129 -0.13 -16.00 -1.37
C GLY A 129 1.17 -16.01 -2.18
N ASP A 130 1.68 -14.84 -2.54
CA ASP A 130 2.92 -14.70 -3.30
C ASP A 130 4.14 -15.15 -2.49
N GLN A 131 4.16 -14.89 -1.18
CA GLN A 131 5.19 -15.39 -0.28
C GLN A 131 5.16 -16.93 -0.20
N MET A 132 3.98 -17.55 -0.14
CA MET A 132 3.85 -19.02 -0.18
C MET A 132 4.37 -19.58 -1.50
N LYS A 133 4.03 -18.96 -2.63
CA LYS A 133 4.54 -19.33 -3.96
C LYS A 133 6.06 -19.22 -4.04
N ALA A 134 6.63 -18.13 -3.52
CA ALA A 134 8.07 -17.92 -3.48
C ALA A 134 8.80 -18.98 -2.64
N HIS A 135 8.24 -19.39 -1.50
CA HIS A 135 8.79 -20.48 -0.69
C HIS A 135 8.75 -21.82 -1.43
N ALA A 136 7.62 -22.16 -2.05
CA ALA A 136 7.47 -23.38 -2.84
C ALA A 136 8.47 -23.45 -4.00
N SER A 137 8.74 -22.34 -4.69
CA SER A 137 9.72 -22.28 -5.79
C SER A 137 11.16 -22.53 -5.33
N SER A 138 11.45 -22.39 -4.04
CA SER A 138 12.80 -22.56 -3.48
C SER A 138 13.06 -23.92 -2.86
N GLN A 139 12.03 -24.77 -2.72
CA GLN A 139 12.18 -26.17 -2.35
C GLN A 139 12.25 -27.01 -3.64
N GLU A 140 13.45 -27.43 -4.04
CA GLU A 140 13.58 -28.47 -5.06
C GLU A 140 12.78 -29.73 -4.64
N PRO A 141 12.13 -30.43 -5.58
CA PRO A 141 11.51 -31.70 -5.27
C PRO A 141 12.59 -32.66 -4.78
N THR A 142 12.49 -33.11 -3.54
CA THR A 142 13.31 -34.22 -3.04
C THR A 142 12.89 -35.46 -3.83
N ILE A 143 13.60 -35.76 -4.92
CA ILE A 143 13.43 -37.03 -5.62
C ILE A 143 13.93 -38.10 -4.65
N ALA A 144 12.98 -38.81 -4.02
CA ALA A 144 13.26 -40.03 -3.30
C ALA A 144 13.90 -41.01 -4.29
N ARG A 145 15.20 -41.31 -4.08
CA ARG A 145 15.90 -42.41 -4.75
C ARG A 145 15.56 -43.73 -4.07
#